data_AF-A0A9Q1IQV8-F1
#
_entry.id   AF-A0A9Q1IQV8-F1
#
_cell.length_a   1.000
_cell.length_b   1.000
_cell.length_c   1.000
_cell.angle_alpha   90.00
_cell.angle_beta   90.00
_cell.angle_gamma   90.00
#
_symmetry.space_group_name_H-M   'P 1'
#
loop_
_entity.id
_entity.type
_entity.pdbx_description
1 polymer ?
#
loop_
_entity_poly.entity_id
_entity_poly.type
_entity_poly.pdbx_seq_one_letter_code
_entity_poly.pdbx_strand_id
1 'polypeptide(L)'
;MAETKGKFDFAIDRGGTFTDVFARCPDGREKVLKLLSHDPQNYKDAPTEGIRRVLEEETGRAFPREQPVDSSMIGWIRMGTTVATNALLERQGERTALLVTRGFRDLLHIGTQARPRLFDLEVSVPELLYEEVIEVDERVVLHQENCQVPGREAKSIVTGSTGDVLEVWREVDLQRVERDLKGVLSRGITSLAVLLLHSYTWAAHEQAVGSLARRLGGFTQVSLSSEVMPMVRAVPRGYTVCADAYLTPKIRQYLRGFTSGFRGALKAALAKNAKESNAVNELTVLDLENYLELTVLDLENYLKNKMDVDQNFQIFYDNCVSPSPLPQYLHHTI
;
A
#
# COMPACT_ATOMS: atom_id res chain seq x y z
N MET A 1 7.20 14.41 18.48
CA MET A 1 5.71 14.40 18.42
C MET A 1 5.23 15.81 18.69
N ALA A 2 4.44 16.42 17.80
CA ALA A 2 3.90 17.75 18.03
C ALA A 2 2.93 17.71 19.23
N GLU A 3 3.17 18.54 20.25
CA GLU A 3 2.28 18.68 21.41
C GLU A 3 0.98 19.37 21.01
N THR A 4 -0.10 18.61 20.90
CA THR A 4 -1.48 19.11 20.80
C THR A 4 -1.95 19.59 22.18
N LYS A 5 -1.46 20.75 22.63
CA LYS A 5 -1.85 21.34 23.93
C LYS A 5 -3.38 21.41 24.06
N GLY A 6 -3.92 20.81 25.12
CA GLY A 6 -5.35 20.89 25.46
C GLY A 6 -6.26 19.87 24.77
N LYS A 7 -5.73 18.84 24.10
CA LYS A 7 -6.52 17.80 23.41
C LYS A 7 -6.14 16.39 23.84
N PHE A 8 -7.00 15.43 23.52
CA PHE A 8 -6.77 14.00 23.71
C PHE A 8 -6.06 13.40 22.51
N ASP A 9 -5.07 12.57 22.79
CA ASP A 9 -4.28 11.87 21.79
C ASP A 9 -4.46 10.35 21.97
N PHE A 10 -4.72 9.61 20.89
CA PHE A 10 -5.05 8.18 20.96
C PHE A 10 -4.13 7.32 20.11
N ALA A 11 -3.55 6.27 20.69
CA ALA A 11 -2.90 5.18 19.96
C ALA A 11 -3.71 3.89 20.17
N ILE A 12 -4.13 3.25 19.08
CA ILE A 12 -5.03 2.10 19.11
C ILE A 12 -4.39 0.96 18.33
N ASP A 13 -4.37 -0.23 18.92
CA ASP A 13 -4.00 -1.47 18.23
C ASP A 13 -5.20 -2.40 18.19
N ARG A 14 -5.74 -2.64 17.00
CA ARG A 14 -6.83 -3.59 16.77
C ARG A 14 -6.29 -4.92 16.27
N GLY A 15 -6.17 -5.87 17.20
CA GLY A 15 -5.94 -7.28 16.91
C GLY A 15 -7.21 -8.01 16.46
N GLY A 16 -7.10 -9.35 16.35
CA GLY A 16 -8.24 -10.21 16.03
C GLY A 16 -9.23 -10.39 17.20
N THR A 17 -8.71 -10.57 18.42
CA THR A 17 -9.53 -10.83 19.61
C THR A 17 -9.75 -9.59 20.46
N PHE A 18 -8.69 -8.79 20.67
CA PHE A 18 -8.71 -7.62 21.54
C PHE A 18 -8.22 -6.36 20.82
N THR A 19 -8.80 -5.24 21.22
CA THR A 19 -8.37 -3.90 20.83
C THR A 19 -7.80 -3.21 22.06
N ASP A 20 -6.53 -2.83 21.96
CA ASP A 20 -5.81 -2.08 22.98
C ASP A 20 -5.87 -0.59 22.64
N VAL A 21 -6.27 0.23 23.61
CA VAL A 21 -6.45 1.66 23.46
C VAL A 21 -5.60 2.36 24.49
N PHE A 22 -4.61 3.11 24.02
CA PHE A 22 -3.85 4.06 24.82
C PHE A 22 -4.35 5.47 24.52
N ALA A 23 -4.61 6.24 25.57
CA ALA A 23 -4.97 7.64 25.46
C ALA A 23 -4.11 8.51 26.36
N ARG A 24 -3.65 9.64 25.82
CA ARG A 24 -3.02 10.71 26.59
C ARG A 24 -4.01 11.87 26.69
N CYS A 25 -4.38 12.20 27.93
CA CYS A 25 -5.31 13.27 28.28
C CYS A 25 -4.65 14.66 28.10
N PRO A 26 -5.47 15.74 27.99
CA PRO A 26 -4.97 17.11 27.88
C PRO A 26 -4.04 17.57 29.02
N ASP A 27 -4.19 16.98 30.20
CA ASP A 27 -3.40 17.25 31.40
C ASP A 27 -2.15 16.36 31.52
N GLY A 28 -1.90 15.52 30.53
CA GLY A 28 -0.76 14.60 30.48
C GLY A 28 -1.01 13.25 31.17
N ARG A 29 -2.17 13.02 31.80
CA ARG A 29 -2.50 11.69 32.34
C ARG A 29 -2.69 10.68 31.21
N GLU A 30 -2.39 9.42 31.51
CA GLU A 30 -2.53 8.32 30.55
C GLU A 30 -3.66 7.38 30.96
N LYS A 31 -4.33 6.81 29.96
CA LYS A 31 -5.37 5.79 30.12
C LYS A 31 -5.08 4.63 29.18
N VAL A 32 -5.33 3.43 29.68
CA VAL A 32 -5.22 2.20 28.90
C VAL A 32 -6.51 1.43 29.08
N LEU A 33 -7.08 0.98 27.96
CA LEU A 33 -8.29 0.16 27.94
C LEU A 33 -8.07 -1.02 27.00
N LYS A 34 -8.73 -2.12 27.33
CA LYS A 34 -8.78 -3.32 26.50
C LYS A 34 -10.24 -3.67 26.23
N LEU A 35 -10.58 -3.81 24.97
CA LEU A 35 -11.92 -4.13 24.49
C LEU A 35 -11.88 -5.42 23.67
N LEU A 36 -13.00 -6.12 23.57
CA LEU A 36 -13.14 -7.18 22.56
C LEU A 36 -13.19 -6.52 21.18
N SER A 37 -12.41 -7.02 20.23
CA SER A 37 -12.38 -6.44 18.87
C SER A 37 -13.68 -6.61 18.11
N HIS A 38 -14.49 -7.60 18.49
CA HIS A 38 -15.79 -7.89 17.90
C HIS A 38 -16.81 -8.23 19.00
N ASP A 39 -17.70 -7.28 19.29
CA ASP A 39 -18.77 -7.40 20.28
C ASP A 39 -20.02 -6.60 19.83
N PRO A 40 -20.71 -7.07 18.77
CA PRO A 40 -21.78 -6.32 18.12
C PRO A 40 -23.01 -6.08 19.01
N GLN A 41 -23.15 -6.82 20.11
CA GLN A 41 -24.22 -6.61 21.09
C GLN A 41 -24.01 -5.34 21.92
N ASN A 42 -22.75 -4.92 22.11
CA ASN A 42 -22.42 -3.79 22.97
C ASN A 42 -21.99 -2.54 22.19
N TYR A 43 -21.26 -2.70 21.09
CA TYR A 43 -20.78 -1.60 20.26
C TYR A 43 -20.49 -2.06 18.83
N LYS A 44 -20.63 -1.13 17.87
CA LYS A 44 -20.38 -1.40 16.45
C LYS A 44 -18.89 -1.55 16.13
N ASP A 45 -18.04 -0.81 16.83
CA ASP A 45 -16.60 -0.75 16.56
C ASP A 45 -15.81 -0.49 17.84
N ALA A 46 -14.83 -1.34 18.14
CA ALA A 46 -14.05 -1.30 19.38
C ALA A 46 -13.14 -0.07 19.49
N PRO A 47 -12.38 0.35 18.45
CA PRO A 47 -11.63 1.60 18.48
C PRO A 47 -12.48 2.82 18.83
N THR A 48 -13.64 2.97 18.18
CA THR A 48 -14.55 4.09 18.41
C THR A 48 -15.13 4.07 19.83
N GLU A 49 -15.49 2.88 20.33
CA GLU A 49 -15.96 2.69 21.70
C GLU A 49 -14.87 3.01 22.75
N GLY A 50 -13.61 2.65 22.50
CA GLY A 50 -12.52 2.96 23.41
C GLY A 50 -12.30 4.46 23.57
N ILE A 51 -12.30 5.19 22.44
CA ILE A 51 -12.24 6.65 22.45
C ILE A 51 -13.43 7.24 23.21
N ARG A 52 -14.64 6.73 22.96
CA ARG A 52 -15.87 7.17 23.63
C ARG A 52 -15.75 7.03 25.15
N ARG A 53 -15.36 5.85 25.65
CA ARG A 53 -15.23 5.58 27.09
C ARG A 53 -14.24 6.53 27.78
N VAL A 54 -13.08 6.76 27.15
CA VAL A 54 -12.09 7.72 27.66
C VAL A 54 -12.67 9.13 27.74
N LEU A 55 -13.33 9.58 26.67
CA LEU A 55 -13.90 10.92 26.64
C LEU A 55 -15.03 11.06 27.67
N GLU A 56 -15.91 10.06 27.83
CA GLU A 56 -16.96 10.07 28.85
C GLU A 56 -16.39 10.15 30.27
N GLU A 57 -15.41 9.29 30.59
CA GLU A 57 -14.79 9.23 31.91
C GLU A 57 -14.06 10.55 32.25
N GLU A 58 -13.30 11.09 31.30
CA GLU A 58 -12.42 12.23 31.57
C GLU A 58 -13.09 13.59 31.43
N THR A 59 -14.17 13.69 30.65
CA THR A 59 -14.91 14.96 30.52
C THR A 59 -16.18 15.02 31.37
N GLY A 60 -16.65 13.88 31.88
CA GLY A 60 -17.94 13.75 32.57
C GLY A 60 -19.15 14.03 31.66
N ARG A 61 -18.94 14.18 30.35
CA ARG A 61 -20.01 14.39 29.37
C ARG A 61 -20.45 13.04 28.82
N ALA A 62 -21.76 12.86 28.65
CA ALA A 62 -22.28 11.67 27.99
C ALA A 62 -21.98 11.71 26.48
N PHE A 63 -21.47 10.60 25.94
CA PHE A 63 -21.28 10.34 24.52
C PHE A 63 -22.09 9.10 24.12
N PRO A 64 -23.41 9.23 23.88
CA PRO A 64 -24.30 8.10 23.61
C PRO A 64 -23.80 7.20 22.49
N ARG A 65 -23.95 5.87 22.66
CA ARG A 65 -23.39 4.88 21.73
C ARG A 65 -23.89 5.01 20.28
N GLU A 66 -25.11 5.48 20.10
CA GLU A 66 -25.73 5.67 18.78
C GLU A 66 -25.36 6.98 18.10
N GLN A 67 -24.67 7.89 18.80
CA GLN A 67 -24.27 9.17 18.23
C GLN A 67 -22.77 9.15 17.85
N PRO A 68 -22.41 9.79 16.72
CA PRO A 68 -21.01 9.98 16.38
C PRO A 68 -20.28 10.77 17.46
N VAL A 69 -19.07 10.34 17.80
CA VAL A 69 -18.20 11.00 18.77
C VAL A 69 -17.75 12.35 18.20
N ASP A 70 -17.88 13.41 18.98
CA ASP A 70 -17.35 14.72 18.59
C ASP A 70 -15.82 14.72 18.65
N SER A 71 -15.19 15.00 17.51
CA SER A 71 -13.74 15.00 17.38
C SER A 71 -13.07 16.32 17.76
N SER A 72 -13.83 17.33 18.21
CA SER A 72 -13.31 18.67 18.53
C SER A 72 -12.18 18.64 19.58
N MET A 73 -12.28 17.72 20.53
CA MET A 73 -11.34 17.52 21.64
C MET A 73 -10.19 16.57 21.30
N ILE A 74 -10.16 16.00 20.10
CA ILE A 74 -9.15 15.01 19.69
C ILE A 74 -8.03 15.73 18.93
N GLY A 75 -6.79 15.50 19.37
CA GLY A 75 -5.57 15.99 18.73
C GLY A 75 -5.20 15.11 17.55
N TRP A 76 -4.89 13.85 17.82
CA TRP A 76 -4.64 12.84 16.81
C TRP A 76 -5.11 11.45 17.24
N ILE A 77 -5.29 10.59 16.24
CA ILE A 77 -5.51 9.16 16.42
C ILE A 77 -4.46 8.45 15.57
N ARG A 78 -3.75 7.48 16.13
CA ARG A 78 -2.90 6.53 15.43
C ARG A 78 -3.49 5.14 15.62
N MET A 79 -3.62 4.38 14.54
CA MET A 79 -4.25 3.07 14.58
C MET A 79 -3.40 2.03 13.84
N GLY A 80 -2.93 1.03 14.59
CA GLY A 80 -2.50 -0.25 14.05
C GLY A 80 -3.68 -1.20 13.96
N THR A 81 -3.75 -2.02 12.91
CA THR A 81 -4.76 -3.07 12.83
C THR A 81 -4.29 -4.25 11.99
N THR A 82 -4.83 -5.43 12.31
CA THR A 82 -4.60 -6.69 11.60
C THR A 82 -5.57 -6.92 10.43
N VAL A 83 -6.43 -5.95 10.08
CA VAL A 83 -7.42 -6.11 9.00
C VAL A 83 -6.78 -6.45 7.65
N ALA A 84 -5.68 -5.77 7.29
CA ALA A 84 -4.99 -6.02 6.03
C ALA A 84 -4.32 -7.41 6.01
N THR A 85 -3.61 -7.75 7.08
CA THR A 85 -2.93 -9.03 7.25
C THR A 85 -3.93 -10.20 7.21
N ASN A 86 -5.05 -10.09 7.93
CA ASN A 86 -6.09 -11.13 7.92
C ASN A 86 -6.74 -11.26 6.54
N ALA A 87 -7.05 -10.15 5.87
CA ALA A 87 -7.57 -10.19 4.51
C ALA A 87 -6.60 -10.86 3.52
N LEU A 88 -5.29 -10.67 3.71
CA LEU A 88 -4.25 -11.35 2.92
C LEU A 88 -4.19 -12.85 3.22
N LEU A 89 -4.16 -13.22 4.50
CA LEU A 89 -4.10 -14.62 4.95
C LEU A 89 -5.34 -15.43 4.56
N GLU A 90 -6.52 -14.82 4.68
CA GLU A 90 -7.82 -15.43 4.37
C GLU A 90 -8.22 -15.30 2.90
N ARG A 91 -7.39 -14.64 2.07
CA ARG A 91 -7.65 -14.37 0.65
C ARG A 91 -8.98 -13.64 0.41
N GLN A 92 -9.24 -12.62 1.23
CA GLN A 92 -10.46 -11.78 1.20
C GLN A 92 -10.20 -10.34 0.71
N GLY A 93 -9.25 -10.17 -0.23
CA GLY A 93 -9.01 -8.90 -0.91
C GLY A 93 -9.91 -8.66 -2.12
N GLU A 94 -9.59 -7.63 -2.89
CA GLU A 94 -10.31 -7.25 -4.10
C GLU A 94 -9.82 -8.03 -5.32
N ARG A 95 -10.75 -8.40 -6.21
CA ARG A 95 -10.42 -9.04 -7.48
C ARG A 95 -9.52 -8.12 -8.31
N THR A 96 -8.31 -8.58 -8.61
CA THR A 96 -7.23 -7.73 -9.14
C THR A 96 -6.71 -8.25 -10.48
N ALA A 97 -6.49 -7.37 -11.44
CA ALA A 97 -5.72 -7.65 -12.66
C ALA A 97 -4.33 -7.03 -12.57
N LEU A 98 -3.35 -7.69 -13.17
CA LEU A 98 -1.99 -7.18 -13.38
C LEU A 98 -1.85 -6.70 -14.83
N LEU A 99 -1.45 -5.46 -15.02
CA LEU A 99 -1.04 -4.93 -16.32
C LEU A 99 0.47 -4.80 -16.34
N VAL A 100 1.12 -5.47 -17.30
CA VAL A 100 2.58 -5.62 -17.38
C VAL A 100 3.10 -5.38 -18.78
N THR A 101 4.37 -5.00 -18.92
CA THR A 101 5.06 -4.94 -20.21
C THR A 101 4.99 -6.29 -20.93
N ARG A 102 4.73 -6.29 -22.24
CA ARG A 102 4.66 -7.51 -23.06
C ARG A 102 5.95 -8.35 -22.98
N GLY A 103 5.80 -9.66 -22.91
CA GLY A 103 6.87 -10.64 -22.69
C GLY A 103 7.16 -10.92 -21.21
N PHE A 104 6.43 -10.28 -20.29
CA PHE A 104 6.62 -10.41 -18.84
C PHE A 104 5.34 -10.91 -18.12
N ARG A 105 4.41 -11.52 -18.87
CA ARG A 105 3.16 -12.10 -18.34
C ARG A 105 3.37 -12.92 -17.06
N ASP A 106 4.34 -13.83 -17.10
CA ASP A 106 4.56 -14.82 -16.04
C ASP A 106 5.62 -14.36 -15.03
N LEU A 107 6.05 -13.09 -15.07
CA LEU A 107 7.15 -12.57 -14.25
C LEU A 107 6.93 -12.84 -12.75
N LEU A 108 5.73 -12.55 -12.24
CA LEU A 108 5.41 -12.73 -10.82
C LEU A 108 5.03 -14.17 -10.47
N HIS A 109 4.66 -14.99 -11.47
CA HIS A 109 4.45 -16.42 -11.27
C HIS A 109 5.79 -17.15 -11.10
N ILE A 110 6.77 -16.82 -11.94
CA ILE A 110 8.14 -17.35 -11.87
C ILE A 110 8.86 -16.84 -10.62
N GLY A 111 8.66 -15.57 -10.28
CA GLY A 111 9.28 -14.94 -9.11
C GLY A 111 10.80 -14.91 -9.20
N THR A 112 11.49 -15.16 -8.08
CA THR A 112 12.96 -15.17 -7.99
C THR A 112 13.56 -16.57 -8.17
N GLN A 113 12.73 -17.62 -8.29
CA GLN A 113 13.16 -19.02 -8.26
C GLN A 113 13.97 -19.44 -7.03
N ALA A 114 13.95 -18.63 -5.96
CA ALA A 114 14.60 -18.99 -4.70
C ALA A 114 13.96 -20.26 -4.14
N ARG A 115 14.79 -21.27 -3.83
CA ARG A 115 14.38 -22.54 -3.21
C ARG A 115 14.95 -22.59 -1.80
N PRO A 116 14.15 -22.32 -0.77
CA PRO A 116 14.69 -22.27 0.58
C PRO A 116 15.08 -23.63 1.10
N ARG A 117 14.24 -24.63 0.81
CA ARG A 117 14.59 -26.04 0.99
C ARG A 117 15.08 -26.56 -0.34
N LEU A 118 16.37 -26.32 -0.61
CA LEU A 118 17.04 -26.63 -1.88
C LEU A 118 16.80 -28.06 -2.37
N PHE A 119 16.65 -29.01 -1.44
CA PHE A 119 16.55 -30.44 -1.72
C PHE A 119 15.11 -30.99 -1.75
N ASP A 120 14.09 -30.17 -1.49
CA ASP A 120 12.71 -30.60 -1.62
C ASP A 120 12.41 -30.94 -3.09
N LEU A 121 11.88 -32.14 -3.33
CA LEU A 121 11.46 -32.59 -4.67
C LEU A 121 10.15 -31.90 -5.09
N GLU A 122 9.27 -31.62 -4.14
CA GLU A 122 8.01 -30.91 -4.35
C GLU A 122 8.14 -29.46 -3.87
N VAL A 123 7.99 -28.51 -4.81
CA VAL A 123 8.02 -27.07 -4.50
C VAL A 123 6.60 -26.56 -4.41
N SER A 124 6.19 -26.12 -3.22
CA SER A 124 4.93 -25.40 -3.04
C SER A 124 5.10 -23.95 -3.48
N VAL A 125 4.51 -23.58 -4.61
CA VAL A 125 4.45 -22.19 -5.08
C VAL A 125 3.19 -21.53 -4.51
N PRO A 126 3.28 -20.34 -3.86
CA PRO A 126 2.10 -19.65 -3.37
C PRO A 126 1.18 -19.19 -4.50
N GLU A 127 -0.12 -19.11 -4.20
CA GLU A 127 -1.10 -18.53 -5.11
C GLU A 127 -0.88 -17.03 -5.28
N LEU A 128 -1.10 -16.56 -6.51
CA LEU A 128 -0.98 -15.15 -6.91
C LEU A 128 -2.14 -14.31 -6.34
N LEU A 129 -1.91 -13.01 -6.19
CA LEU A 129 -2.94 -12.05 -5.72
C LEU A 129 -3.77 -11.44 -6.85
N TYR A 130 -3.40 -11.71 -8.11
CA TYR A 130 -4.11 -11.27 -9.29
C TYR A 130 -4.74 -12.47 -10.02
N GLU A 131 -5.85 -12.23 -10.69
CA GLU A 131 -6.62 -13.25 -11.43
C GLU A 131 -6.34 -13.21 -12.94
N GLU A 132 -5.94 -12.05 -13.46
CA GLU A 132 -5.75 -11.82 -14.89
C GLU A 132 -4.51 -10.98 -15.16
N VAL A 133 -3.87 -11.23 -16.31
CA VAL A 133 -2.71 -10.46 -16.79
C VAL A 133 -3.00 -9.83 -18.14
N ILE A 134 -2.80 -8.52 -18.23
CA ILE A 134 -2.81 -7.75 -19.48
C ILE A 134 -1.37 -7.43 -19.87
N GLU A 135 -0.97 -7.83 -21.07
CA GLU A 135 0.32 -7.46 -21.64
C GLU A 135 0.20 -6.21 -22.52
N VAL A 136 0.95 -5.18 -22.18
CA VAL A 136 1.02 -3.93 -22.94
C VAL A 136 2.28 -3.93 -23.80
N ASP A 137 2.09 -3.77 -25.11
CA ASP A 137 3.19 -3.67 -26.07
C ASP A 137 3.81 -2.26 -26.01
N GLU A 138 4.46 -1.97 -24.89
CA GLU A 138 5.30 -0.79 -24.66
C GLU A 138 6.73 -1.25 -24.37
N ARG A 139 7.71 -0.37 -24.56
CA ARG A 139 9.10 -0.68 -24.19
C ARG A 139 9.88 0.59 -23.94
N VAL A 140 10.36 0.71 -22.70
CA VAL A 140 11.39 1.66 -22.29
C VAL A 140 12.62 0.85 -21.88
N VAL A 141 13.81 1.30 -22.24
CA VAL A 141 15.09 0.68 -21.85
C VAL A 141 16.09 1.74 -21.41
N LEU A 142 17.08 1.35 -20.63
CA LEU A 142 18.22 2.22 -20.34
C LEU A 142 19.03 2.44 -21.61
N HIS A 143 19.40 3.70 -21.87
CA HIS A 143 20.32 4.04 -22.94
C HIS A 143 21.69 3.42 -22.66
N GLN A 144 22.26 2.76 -23.66
CA GLN A 144 23.58 2.17 -23.58
C GLN A 144 24.34 2.49 -24.87
N GLU A 145 25.49 3.15 -24.75
CA GLU A 145 26.32 3.55 -25.91
C GLU A 145 26.67 2.35 -26.81
N ASN A 146 26.83 1.16 -26.21
CA ASN A 146 27.23 -0.07 -26.88
C ASN A 146 26.08 -1.09 -27.02
N CYS A 147 24.81 -0.64 -27.11
CA CYS A 147 23.68 -1.55 -27.30
C CYS A 147 23.79 -2.28 -28.64
N GLN A 148 23.95 -3.62 -28.59
CA GLN A 148 24.10 -4.46 -29.80
C GLN A 148 22.77 -5.07 -30.27
N VAL A 149 21.63 -4.65 -29.71
CA VAL A 149 20.32 -5.21 -30.07
C VAL A 149 19.92 -4.70 -31.46
N PRO A 150 19.82 -5.57 -32.49
CA PRO A 150 19.57 -5.13 -33.86
C PRO A 150 18.16 -4.57 -34.06
N GLY A 151 18.01 -3.60 -34.97
CA GLY A 151 16.71 -3.14 -35.47
C GLY A 151 15.89 -2.31 -34.49
N ARG A 152 16.53 -1.64 -33.52
CA ARG A 152 15.84 -0.81 -32.53
C ARG A 152 16.32 0.63 -32.58
N GLU A 153 15.56 1.45 -33.30
CA GLU A 153 15.70 2.90 -33.23
C GLU A 153 14.84 3.42 -32.07
N ALA A 154 15.44 4.19 -31.17
CA ALA A 154 14.72 4.90 -30.13
C ALA A 154 13.76 5.89 -30.78
N LYS A 155 12.46 5.82 -30.46
CA LYS A 155 11.49 6.82 -30.90
C LYS A 155 11.74 8.16 -30.21
N SER A 156 12.15 8.09 -28.96
CA SER A 156 12.50 9.26 -28.15
C SER A 156 13.53 8.86 -27.09
N ILE A 157 14.28 9.86 -26.63
CA ILE A 157 15.22 9.74 -25.52
C ILE A 157 14.68 10.61 -24.39
N VAL A 158 14.63 10.06 -23.19
CA VAL A 158 14.10 10.73 -21.99
C VAL A 158 15.09 10.58 -20.84
N THR A 159 15.09 11.54 -19.93
CA THR A 159 15.86 11.44 -18.69
C THR A 159 14.92 11.02 -17.56
N GLY A 160 15.27 9.95 -16.86
CA GLY A 160 14.54 9.46 -15.71
C GLY A 160 14.81 10.26 -14.45
N SER A 161 13.99 10.06 -13.41
CA SER A 161 14.09 10.74 -12.12
C SER A 161 15.40 10.45 -11.38
N THR A 162 16.06 9.33 -11.70
CA THR A 162 17.36 8.92 -11.15
C THR A 162 18.55 9.55 -11.89
N GLY A 163 18.31 10.33 -12.96
CA GLY A 163 19.35 10.87 -13.84
C GLY A 163 19.76 9.91 -14.97
N ASP A 164 19.23 8.68 -14.97
CA ASP A 164 19.46 7.72 -16.06
C ASP A 164 18.88 8.24 -17.37
N VAL A 165 19.59 8.01 -18.48
CA VAL A 165 19.06 8.26 -19.82
C VAL A 165 18.36 6.99 -20.30
N LEU A 166 17.14 7.14 -20.82
CA LEU A 166 16.32 6.03 -21.30
C LEU A 166 15.92 6.25 -22.75
N GLU A 167 15.78 5.15 -23.47
CA GLU A 167 15.25 5.10 -24.81
C GLU A 167 13.84 4.53 -24.78
N VAL A 168 12.88 5.26 -25.35
CA VAL A 168 11.55 4.76 -25.59
C VAL A 168 11.55 4.07 -26.95
N TRP A 169 11.62 2.74 -26.93
CA TRP A 169 11.55 1.92 -28.14
C TRP A 169 10.12 1.75 -28.64
N ARG A 170 9.15 1.76 -27.72
CA ARG A 170 7.73 1.64 -28.06
C ARG A 170 6.86 2.37 -27.07
N GLU A 171 6.15 3.38 -27.57
CA GLU A 171 5.09 4.10 -26.88
C GLU A 171 3.92 3.18 -26.52
N VAL A 172 3.24 3.49 -25.41
CA VAL A 172 2.02 2.79 -25.01
C VAL A 172 0.85 3.09 -25.95
N ASP A 173 0.19 2.04 -26.46
CA ASP A 173 -1.06 2.16 -27.22
C ASP A 173 -2.26 2.23 -26.27
N LEU A 174 -2.67 3.45 -25.93
CA LEU A 174 -3.78 3.68 -25.00
C LEU A 174 -5.14 3.19 -25.55
N GLN A 175 -5.35 3.13 -26.86
CA GLN A 175 -6.61 2.62 -27.43
C GLN A 175 -6.71 1.11 -27.24
N ARG A 176 -5.60 0.40 -27.41
CA ARG A 176 -5.54 -1.03 -27.10
C ARG A 176 -5.71 -1.29 -25.61
N VAL A 177 -4.97 -0.56 -24.76
CA VAL A 177 -5.11 -0.66 -23.30
C VAL A 177 -6.55 -0.41 -22.87
N GLU A 178 -7.24 0.58 -23.44
CA GLU A 178 -8.64 0.85 -23.11
C GLU A 178 -9.56 -0.35 -23.40
N ARG A 179 -9.38 -1.02 -24.54
CA ARG A 179 -10.15 -2.23 -24.88
C ARG A 179 -9.89 -3.36 -23.91
N ASP A 180 -8.62 -3.60 -23.57
CA ASP A 180 -8.22 -4.67 -22.66
C ASP A 180 -8.77 -4.41 -21.24
N LEU A 181 -8.69 -3.16 -20.76
CA LEU A 181 -9.26 -2.73 -19.48
C LEU A 181 -10.78 -2.87 -19.42
N LYS A 182 -11.51 -2.52 -20.50
CA LYS A 182 -12.96 -2.78 -20.60
C LYS A 182 -13.28 -4.26 -20.53
N GLY A 183 -12.44 -5.11 -21.12
CA GLY A 183 -12.54 -6.56 -20.99
C GLY A 183 -12.44 -7.02 -19.54
N VAL A 184 -11.45 -6.53 -18.79
CA VAL A 184 -11.25 -6.85 -17.36
C VAL A 184 -12.46 -6.44 -16.53
N LEU A 185 -12.98 -5.22 -16.74
CA LEU A 185 -14.18 -4.74 -16.07
C LEU A 185 -15.41 -5.61 -16.38
N SER A 186 -15.55 -6.09 -17.63
CA SER A 186 -16.68 -6.96 -18.02
C SER A 186 -16.69 -8.30 -17.27
N ARG A 187 -15.55 -8.74 -16.75
CA ARG A 187 -15.39 -9.94 -15.91
C ARG A 187 -15.56 -9.66 -14.41
N GLY A 188 -15.87 -8.42 -14.04
CA GLY A 188 -16.07 -8.00 -12.65
C GLY A 188 -14.78 -7.85 -11.83
N ILE A 189 -13.64 -7.65 -12.50
CA ILE A 189 -12.37 -7.32 -11.85
C ILE A 189 -12.26 -5.79 -11.80
N THR A 190 -12.25 -5.24 -10.60
CA THR A 190 -12.37 -3.79 -10.33
C THR A 190 -11.12 -3.19 -9.70
N SER A 191 -10.08 -3.99 -9.47
CA SER A 191 -8.77 -3.49 -9.04
C SER A 191 -7.69 -3.76 -10.07
N LEU A 192 -6.76 -2.81 -10.23
CA LEU A 192 -5.69 -2.86 -11.23
C LEU A 192 -4.33 -2.56 -10.60
N ALA A 193 -3.39 -3.48 -10.75
CA ALA A 193 -1.97 -3.25 -10.50
C ALA A 193 -1.25 -3.02 -11.84
N VAL A 194 -0.45 -1.96 -11.93
CA VAL A 194 0.31 -1.61 -13.15
C VAL A 194 1.80 -1.74 -12.85
N LEU A 195 2.49 -2.62 -13.61
CA LEU A 195 3.92 -2.90 -13.49
C LEU A 195 4.58 -2.86 -14.87
N LEU A 196 5.08 -1.70 -15.26
CA LEU A 196 5.89 -1.56 -16.47
C LEU A 196 7.38 -1.60 -16.14
N LEU A 197 8.20 -2.13 -17.04
CA LEU A 197 9.65 -2.15 -16.85
C LEU A 197 10.20 -0.73 -16.87
N HIS A 198 11.23 -0.51 -16.05
CA HIS A 198 11.88 0.80 -15.88
C HIS A 198 10.96 1.96 -15.42
N SER A 199 9.72 1.69 -15.03
CA SER A 199 8.79 2.70 -14.51
C SER A 199 9.25 3.36 -13.22
N TYR A 200 10.13 2.69 -12.46
CA TYR A 200 10.76 3.25 -11.25
C TYR A 200 11.55 4.54 -11.51
N THR A 201 12.11 4.69 -12.72
CA THR A 201 12.88 5.87 -13.11
C THR A 201 12.10 6.75 -14.09
N TRP A 202 11.27 6.16 -14.96
CA TRP A 202 10.42 6.93 -15.88
C TRP A 202 8.97 6.42 -15.87
N ALA A 203 8.12 7.08 -15.10
CA ALA A 203 6.76 6.64 -14.78
C ALA A 203 5.69 6.98 -15.84
N ALA A 204 6.03 7.70 -16.91
CA ALA A 204 5.03 8.34 -17.77
C ALA A 204 4.05 7.35 -18.42
N HIS A 205 4.53 6.17 -18.88
CA HIS A 205 3.64 5.12 -19.39
C HIS A 205 2.67 4.60 -18.32
N GLU A 206 3.16 4.32 -17.09
CA GLU A 206 2.28 3.89 -15.99
C GLU A 206 1.26 4.98 -15.64
N GLN A 207 1.68 6.23 -15.57
CA GLN A 207 0.79 7.37 -15.28
C GLN A 207 -0.29 7.55 -16.36
N ALA A 208 0.05 7.36 -17.63
CA ALA A 208 -0.89 7.42 -18.75
C ALA A 208 -1.93 6.29 -18.65
N VAL A 209 -1.50 5.06 -18.38
CA VAL A 209 -2.36 3.90 -18.15
C VAL A 209 -3.24 4.11 -16.91
N GLY A 210 -2.67 4.58 -15.80
CA GLY A 210 -3.40 4.85 -14.57
C GLY A 210 -4.46 5.92 -14.74
N SER A 211 -4.13 7.01 -15.45
CA SER A 211 -5.08 8.06 -15.79
C SER A 211 -6.23 7.55 -16.66
N LEU A 212 -5.92 6.70 -17.66
CA LEU A 212 -6.94 6.05 -18.49
C LEU A 212 -7.86 5.15 -17.67
N ALA A 213 -7.31 4.25 -16.84
CA ALA A 213 -8.07 3.35 -16.00
C ALA A 213 -9.00 4.11 -15.04
N ARG A 214 -8.51 5.19 -14.41
CA ARG A 214 -9.32 6.07 -13.55
C ARG A 214 -10.44 6.77 -14.32
N ARG A 215 -10.18 7.24 -15.56
CA ARG A 215 -11.21 7.87 -16.41
C ARG A 215 -12.32 6.92 -16.84
N LEU A 216 -12.06 5.63 -16.98
CA LEU A 216 -13.09 4.64 -17.31
C LEU A 216 -14.15 4.51 -16.19
N GLY A 217 -13.82 4.88 -14.95
CA GLY A 217 -14.77 4.94 -13.83
C GLY A 217 -15.22 3.59 -13.27
N GLY A 218 -14.76 2.47 -13.83
CA GLY A 218 -15.11 1.11 -13.36
C GLY A 218 -14.16 0.52 -12.31
N PHE A 219 -12.92 1.01 -12.23
CA PHE A 219 -11.95 0.51 -11.26
C PHE A 219 -12.11 1.21 -9.90
N THR A 220 -12.23 0.43 -8.83
CA THR A 220 -12.27 0.90 -7.44
C THR A 220 -10.88 1.26 -6.91
N GLN A 221 -9.83 0.66 -7.47
CA GLN A 221 -8.44 0.94 -7.15
C GLN A 221 -7.54 0.75 -8.37
N VAL A 222 -6.58 1.66 -8.54
CA VAL A 222 -5.53 1.61 -9.56
C VAL A 222 -4.21 1.96 -8.90
N SER A 223 -3.32 0.98 -8.81
CA SER A 223 -2.03 1.07 -8.16
C SER A 223 -0.91 1.05 -9.20
N LEU A 224 -0.07 2.09 -9.21
CA LEU A 224 1.06 2.20 -10.12
C LEU A 224 2.33 1.80 -9.38
N SER A 225 3.11 0.89 -9.93
CA SER A 225 4.33 0.42 -9.27
C SER A 225 5.35 1.53 -9.07
N SER A 226 5.38 2.52 -9.97
CA SER A 226 6.21 3.72 -9.85
C SER A 226 5.76 4.67 -8.72
N GLU A 227 4.50 4.62 -8.31
CA GLU A 227 3.96 5.45 -7.21
C GLU A 227 4.09 4.73 -5.86
N VAL A 228 3.81 3.42 -5.83
CA VAL A 228 3.82 2.63 -4.59
C VAL A 228 5.24 2.32 -4.12
N MET A 229 6.12 1.87 -5.02
CA MET A 229 7.48 1.47 -4.65
C MET A 229 8.43 1.60 -5.87
N PRO A 230 8.97 2.80 -6.17
CA PRO A 230 9.86 3.04 -7.31
C PRO A 230 11.25 2.43 -7.11
N MET A 231 11.32 1.10 -7.03
CA MET A 231 12.55 0.32 -6.91
C MET A 231 12.89 -0.38 -8.22
N VAL A 232 14.17 -0.46 -8.60
CA VAL A 232 14.65 -1.10 -9.85
C VAL A 232 14.10 -2.52 -10.05
N ARG A 233 14.08 -3.33 -8.99
CA ARG A 233 13.76 -4.77 -9.02
C ARG A 233 12.27 -5.03 -9.31
N ALA A 234 11.97 -5.47 -10.55
CA ALA A 234 10.59 -5.64 -11.02
C ALA A 234 9.77 -6.69 -10.27
N VAL A 235 10.37 -7.80 -9.82
CA VAL A 235 9.66 -8.86 -9.06
C VAL A 235 9.16 -8.37 -7.69
N PRO A 236 10.01 -7.89 -6.76
CA PRO A 236 9.54 -7.38 -5.49
C PRO A 236 8.63 -6.14 -5.66
N ARG A 237 8.97 -5.23 -6.58
CA ARG A 237 8.09 -4.10 -6.93
C ARG A 237 6.70 -4.58 -7.39
N GLY A 238 6.66 -5.64 -8.18
CA GLY A 238 5.45 -6.28 -8.66
C GLY A 238 4.59 -6.89 -7.56
N TYR A 239 5.20 -7.59 -6.60
CA TYR A 239 4.47 -8.11 -5.43
C TYR A 239 3.86 -6.98 -4.61
N THR A 240 4.61 -5.92 -4.35
CA THR A 240 4.12 -4.76 -3.59
C THR A 240 2.95 -4.05 -4.28
N VAL A 241 3.04 -3.79 -5.58
CA VAL A 241 1.92 -3.13 -6.29
C VAL A 241 0.68 -4.02 -6.38
N CYS A 242 0.85 -5.35 -6.51
CA CYS A 242 -0.28 -6.30 -6.48
C CYS A 242 -0.94 -6.32 -5.11
N ALA A 243 -0.15 -6.32 -4.03
CA ALA A 243 -0.66 -6.26 -2.67
C ALA A 243 -1.46 -4.99 -2.38
N ASP A 244 -0.93 -3.83 -2.77
CA ASP A 244 -1.63 -2.56 -2.62
C ASP A 244 -2.96 -2.58 -3.39
N ALA A 245 -2.97 -3.00 -4.65
CA ALA A 245 -4.20 -3.13 -5.43
C ALA A 245 -5.21 -4.09 -4.79
N TYR A 246 -4.73 -5.19 -4.22
CA TYR A 246 -5.57 -6.23 -3.60
C TYR A 246 -6.18 -5.80 -2.26
N LEU A 247 -5.42 -5.09 -1.41
CA LEU A 247 -5.80 -4.80 -0.02
C LEU A 247 -6.39 -3.40 0.19
N THR A 248 -5.94 -2.40 -0.58
CA THR A 248 -6.36 -1.00 -0.38
C THR A 248 -7.87 -0.78 -0.42
N PRO A 249 -8.66 -1.43 -1.30
CA PRO A 249 -10.13 -1.32 -1.26
C PRO A 249 -10.74 -1.72 0.09
N LYS A 250 -10.28 -2.83 0.69
CA LYS A 250 -10.75 -3.33 1.99
C LYS A 250 -10.35 -2.41 3.13
N ILE A 251 -9.11 -1.93 3.09
CA ILE A 251 -8.60 -0.95 4.06
C ILE A 251 -9.44 0.35 4.01
N ARG A 252 -9.73 0.87 2.81
CA ARG A 252 -10.59 2.06 2.66
C ARG A 252 -12.01 1.83 3.18
N GLN A 253 -12.59 0.65 2.93
CA GLN A 253 -13.91 0.31 3.47
C GLN A 253 -13.89 0.30 5.01
N TYR A 254 -12.87 -0.29 5.60
CA TYR A 254 -12.67 -0.32 7.05
C TYR A 254 -12.58 1.10 7.63
N LEU A 255 -11.74 1.95 7.04
CA LEU A 255 -11.55 3.34 7.48
C LEU A 255 -12.82 4.17 7.30
N ARG A 256 -13.59 3.97 6.23
CA ARG A 256 -14.91 4.60 6.07
C ARG A 256 -15.87 4.20 7.19
N GLY A 257 -15.84 2.94 7.61
CA GLY A 257 -16.59 2.45 8.76
C GLY A 257 -16.18 3.17 10.05
N PHE A 258 -14.88 3.16 10.37
CA PHE A 258 -14.33 3.83 11.55
C PHE A 258 -14.65 5.34 11.57
N THR A 259 -14.39 6.04 10.46
CA THR A 259 -14.63 7.49 10.33
C THR A 259 -16.11 7.88 10.47
N SER A 260 -17.04 6.98 10.11
CA SER A 260 -18.48 7.22 10.27
C SER A 260 -18.90 7.35 11.74
N GLY A 261 -18.10 6.80 12.66
CA GLY A 261 -18.26 6.91 14.11
C GLY A 261 -17.95 8.30 14.67
N PHE A 262 -17.46 9.24 13.86
CA PHE A 262 -17.06 10.58 14.29
C PHE A 262 -17.84 11.70 13.59
N ARG A 263 -17.92 12.87 14.23
CA ARG A 263 -18.37 14.14 13.65
C ARG A 263 -17.34 15.24 13.93
N GLY A 264 -17.33 16.28 13.08
CA GLY A 264 -16.41 17.41 13.21
C GLY A 264 -15.19 17.34 12.30
N ALA A 265 -14.16 18.12 12.62
CA ALA A 265 -12.99 18.35 11.76
C ALA A 265 -12.25 17.07 11.39
N LEU A 266 -12.20 16.08 12.30
CA LEU A 266 -11.51 14.82 12.03
C LEU A 266 -12.20 14.00 10.95
N LYS A 267 -13.54 14.02 10.87
CA LYS A 267 -14.28 13.39 9.76
C LYS A 267 -13.93 14.03 8.42
N ALA A 268 -13.82 15.36 8.39
CA ALA A 268 -13.46 16.11 7.17
C ALA A 268 -12.01 15.81 6.74
N ALA A 269 -11.09 15.75 7.70
CA ALA A 269 -9.69 15.46 7.44
C ALA A 269 -9.49 14.00 6.94
N LEU A 270 -10.22 13.05 7.52
CA LEU A 270 -10.22 11.65 7.10
C LEU A 270 -10.89 11.40 5.75
N ALA A 271 -11.94 12.16 5.43
CA ALA A 271 -12.59 12.09 4.11
C ALA A 271 -11.71 12.69 2.99
N LYS A 272 -10.79 13.60 3.32
CA LYS A 272 -9.82 14.19 2.38
C LYS A 272 -8.71 13.18 2.06
N ASN A 273 -8.10 12.55 3.08
CA ASN A 273 -7.05 11.55 2.89
C ASN A 273 -7.56 10.26 2.21
N ALA A 274 -8.83 9.90 2.38
CA ALA A 274 -9.43 8.77 1.66
C ALA A 274 -9.63 9.00 0.14
N LYS A 275 -9.48 10.25 -0.34
CA LYS A 275 -9.61 10.63 -1.76
C LYS A 275 -8.25 10.90 -2.44
N GLU A 276 -7.26 11.36 -1.69
CA GLU A 276 -5.91 11.70 -2.20
C GLU A 276 -4.95 10.58 -1.81
N SER A 277 -4.82 9.54 -2.64
CA SER A 277 -4.02 8.35 -2.29
C SER A 277 -2.50 8.51 -2.42
N ASN A 278 -1.98 9.69 -2.79
CA ASN A 278 -0.57 9.87 -3.15
C ASN A 278 0.13 11.08 -2.49
N ALA A 279 -0.39 11.62 -1.38
CA ALA A 279 0.25 12.77 -0.72
C ALA A 279 0.69 12.42 0.70
N VAL A 280 1.99 12.13 0.85
CA VAL A 280 2.73 12.38 2.09
C VAL A 280 2.64 13.88 2.35
N ASN A 281 1.79 14.30 3.28
CA ASN A 281 1.81 15.67 3.80
C ASN A 281 1.56 15.63 5.30
N GLU A 282 2.62 15.95 6.03
CA GLU A 282 2.60 16.31 7.44
C GLU A 282 1.55 17.41 7.66
N LEU A 283 0.45 17.08 8.34
CA LEU A 283 -0.07 17.76 9.52
C LEU A 283 -1.52 17.33 9.73
N THR A 284 -1.78 16.82 10.94
CA THR A 284 -3.03 16.17 11.39
C THR A 284 -3.36 14.90 10.60
N VAL A 285 -4.26 14.07 11.13
CA VAL A 285 -4.92 12.96 10.40
C VAL A 285 -4.17 11.63 10.44
N LEU A 286 -4.86 10.56 10.85
CA LEU A 286 -4.43 9.15 10.85
C LEU A 286 -3.18 8.89 9.99
N ASP A 287 -2.01 8.75 10.63
CA ASP A 287 -0.82 8.15 10.01
C ASP A 287 -1.15 6.67 9.77
N LEU A 288 -1.74 6.40 8.61
CA LEU A 288 -1.87 5.05 8.06
C LEU A 288 -0.60 4.70 7.26
N GLU A 289 0.50 5.45 7.43
CA GLU A 289 1.81 5.14 6.83
C GLU A 289 2.20 3.68 7.13
N ASN A 290 1.81 3.18 8.30
CA ASN A 290 1.96 1.79 8.71
C ASN A 290 1.11 0.78 7.90
N TYR A 291 0.10 1.17 7.11
CA TYR A 291 -0.64 0.21 6.29
C TYR A 291 0.18 -0.27 5.10
N LEU A 292 1.00 0.59 4.50
CA LEU A 292 1.92 0.19 3.43
C LEU A 292 3.17 -0.50 4.00
N GLU A 293 3.72 -0.01 5.12
CA GLU A 293 4.84 -0.68 5.79
C GLU A 293 4.48 -2.06 6.33
N LEU A 294 3.32 -2.22 7.00
CA LEU A 294 2.85 -3.55 7.41
C LEU A 294 2.46 -4.40 6.21
N THR A 295 1.88 -3.89 5.12
CA THR A 295 1.55 -4.78 3.98
C THR A 295 2.77 -5.26 3.23
N VAL A 296 3.84 -4.46 3.12
CA VAL A 296 5.13 -4.92 2.57
C VAL A 296 5.79 -5.91 3.52
N LEU A 297 5.88 -5.61 4.82
CA LEU A 297 6.43 -6.53 5.82
C LEU A 297 5.58 -7.80 6.00
N ASP A 298 4.26 -7.71 5.88
CA ASP A 298 3.32 -8.84 6.01
C ASP A 298 3.28 -9.66 4.72
N LEU A 299 3.37 -9.06 3.53
CA LEU A 299 3.60 -9.85 2.32
C LEU A 299 4.97 -10.47 2.38
N GLU A 300 6.00 -9.74 2.78
CA GLU A 300 7.32 -10.31 2.94
C GLU A 300 7.29 -11.43 3.96
N ASN A 301 6.65 -11.28 5.12
CA ASN A 301 6.53 -12.32 6.14
C ASN A 301 5.62 -13.47 5.68
N TYR A 302 4.58 -13.21 4.91
CA TYR A 302 3.73 -14.23 4.30
C TYR A 302 4.52 -15.04 3.26
N LEU A 303 5.22 -14.35 2.37
CA LEU A 303 6.12 -14.90 1.36
C LEU A 303 7.32 -15.58 2.03
N LYS A 304 7.86 -15.06 3.12
CA LYS A 304 8.92 -15.68 3.94
C LYS A 304 8.40 -16.92 4.67
N ASN A 305 7.21 -16.91 5.25
CA ASN A 305 6.68 -18.08 5.97
C ASN A 305 6.19 -19.19 5.01
N LYS A 306 5.73 -18.85 3.80
CA LYS A 306 5.35 -19.83 2.76
C LYS A 306 6.50 -20.24 1.85
N MET A 307 7.51 -19.38 1.67
CA MET A 307 8.63 -19.58 0.75
C MET A 307 9.99 -19.32 1.39
N ASP A 308 10.19 -19.47 2.72
CA ASP A 308 11.45 -19.27 3.50
C ASP A 308 12.47 -18.31 2.82
N VAL A 309 12.04 -17.10 2.48
CA VAL A 309 12.84 -16.18 1.64
C VAL A 309 13.89 -15.49 2.50
N ASP A 310 15.16 -15.68 2.15
CA ASP A 310 16.32 -15.15 2.88
C ASP A 310 16.38 -13.61 3.05
N GLN A 311 17.06 -13.18 4.12
CA GLN A 311 17.10 -11.87 4.82
C GLN A 311 17.55 -10.60 4.05
N ASN A 312 17.63 -10.56 2.72
CA ASN A 312 18.33 -9.48 2.01
C ASN A 312 17.58 -8.14 1.82
N PHE A 313 16.58 -7.82 2.66
CA PHE A 313 15.84 -6.54 2.61
C PHE A 313 16.01 -5.65 3.85
N GLN A 314 16.51 -6.19 4.98
CA GLN A 314 16.78 -5.39 6.19
C GLN A 314 17.79 -4.25 5.92
N ILE A 315 18.72 -4.46 4.97
CA ILE A 315 19.72 -3.47 4.54
C ILE A 315 19.09 -2.23 3.88
N PHE A 316 17.90 -2.35 3.28
CA PHE A 316 17.21 -1.21 2.66
C PHE A 316 16.35 -0.45 3.67
N TYR A 317 15.75 -1.17 4.63
CA TYR A 317 14.94 -0.57 5.71
C TYR A 317 15.75 0.41 6.57
N ASP A 318 17.01 0.08 6.86
CA ASP A 318 17.90 0.94 7.66
C ASP A 318 18.28 2.26 6.94
N ASN A 319 18.19 2.32 5.61
CA ASN A 319 18.52 3.51 4.81
C ASN A 319 17.34 4.45 4.57
N CYS A 320 16.09 3.99 4.75
CA CYS A 320 14.89 4.81 4.54
C CYS A 320 14.38 5.49 5.82
N VAL A 321 14.71 4.97 7.01
CA VAL A 321 14.14 5.42 8.30
C VAL A 321 15.06 6.38 9.07
N SER A 322 16.31 6.60 8.62
CA SER A 322 17.29 7.48 9.29
C SER A 322 18.00 8.41 8.29
N PRO A 323 17.84 9.75 8.37
CA PRO A 323 18.72 10.67 7.66
C PRO A 323 20.02 10.80 8.46
N SER A 324 20.90 9.80 8.37
CA SER A 324 22.29 9.91 8.81
C SER A 324 23.20 9.88 7.58
N PRO A 325 24.33 10.60 7.58
CA PRO A 325 25.17 10.71 6.40
C PRO A 325 25.75 9.34 6.03
N LEU A 326 25.62 8.99 4.74
CA LEU A 326 26.18 7.82 4.09
C LEU A 326 27.53 7.40 4.71
N PRO A 327 27.68 6.14 5.17
CA PRO A 327 28.99 5.61 5.48
C PRO A 327 29.80 5.49 4.18
N GLN A 328 30.90 6.24 4.08
CA GLN A 328 31.92 6.04 3.07
C GLN A 328 32.57 4.66 3.26
N TYR A 329 32.16 3.67 2.48
CA TYR A 329 32.96 2.47 2.27
C TYR A 329 32.97 2.08 0.79
N LEU A 330 33.70 2.89 0.02
CA LEU A 330 34.50 2.40 -1.09
C LEU A 330 35.82 1.91 -0.48
N HIS A 331 36.10 0.61 -0.57
CA HIS A 331 37.43 0.01 -0.80
C HIS A 331 37.41 -1.47 -0.37
N HIS A 332 38.03 -2.30 -1.21
CA HIS A 332 38.50 -3.67 -0.95
C HIS A 332 37.61 -4.86 -1.39
N THR A 333 37.83 -5.28 -2.65
CA THR A 333 38.58 -6.53 -3.01
C THR A 333 37.82 -7.48 -3.94
N ILE A 334 38.32 -7.50 -5.19
CA ILE A 334 38.32 -8.54 -6.24
C ILE A 334 36.97 -8.98 -6.83
#